data_AF-A0A3M1D1H6-F1
#
_entry.id   AF-A0A3M1D1H6-F1
#
_cell.length_a   1.000
_cell.length_b   1.000
_cell.length_c   1.000
_cell.angle_alpha   90.00
_cell.angle_beta   90.00
_cell.angle_gamma   90.00
#
_symmetry.space_group_name_H-M   'P 1'
#
loop_
_entity.id
_entity.type
_entity.pdbx_description
1 polymer ?
#
loop_
_entity_poly.entity_id
_entity_poly.type
_entity_poly.pdbx_seq_one_letter_code
_entity_poly.pdbx_strand_id
1 'polypeptide(L)'
;MPAIILLLFAAALTSCTEHKQLEAELAGFDVEITVEGTGGDGTPAKPFDIPSGELTVHYTARAFDTRGMDLPFSGQVRIDAVPGEIVPQDPATADFSEGLLSGTLQVRKVFGRFALWVEDVRLEPSDVVRGATSMQLVRRTGSFATGVSNTVYFKKPTLAEIQYAPWLEAEANIDTSALPNEFVDIDCRAGDTAGPFAADGHGQLVVTGIFNEGFFVTDVAGGSDFDHLYVYTYSYPDELEIGDRLDRLVGSSQDFSGCTQISFPSWRRATDDKLDPEPFRVKDLDSLIPPVLVTTAMCSEGSTSNLHLCGHSKNNWTMERLESARVRLENLRTPDVYVDCDFNGDSEVVPDWLDSSNPEAICSVNCLKHDGSASFYVQTVKGSEQALADVVEQDAVVCPWESDIPGIAPRCKIVRVGPEHICSELTTLRQFGQWVAALDDGAGPLINLLTGESWVNFDPTAEQNLGRNIEFVQGNLRHVRAARPRWVVLVGRLPGDVPEWMK
;
A
#
# COMPACT_ATOMS: atom_id res chain seq x y z
N MET A 1 64.70 76.16 -2.51
CA MET A 1 63.79 75.77 -3.61
C MET A 1 64.30 74.45 -4.19
N PRO A 2 63.75 73.29 -3.83
CA PRO A 2 63.99 72.04 -4.54
C PRO A 2 62.77 71.68 -5.39
N ALA A 3 63.00 71.47 -6.68
CA ALA A 3 62.06 70.81 -7.58
C ALA A 3 62.68 69.47 -7.94
N ILE A 4 62.29 68.42 -7.20
CA ILE A 4 62.56 67.03 -7.57
C ILE A 4 61.30 66.54 -8.28
N ILE A 5 61.49 66.32 -9.58
CA ILE A 5 60.56 65.78 -10.54
C ILE A 5 60.18 64.37 -10.10
N LEU A 6 58.96 64.25 -9.56
CA LEU A 6 58.28 62.99 -9.25
C LEU A 6 57.60 62.49 -10.53
N LEU A 7 58.39 62.03 -11.49
CA LEU A 7 57.92 61.27 -12.65
C LEU A 7 58.16 59.78 -12.39
N LEU A 8 57.19 58.96 -12.82
CA LEU A 8 57.29 57.51 -13.10
C LEU A 8 57.08 56.52 -11.94
N PHE A 9 55.89 56.50 -11.34
CA PHE A 9 55.32 55.27 -10.74
C PHE A 9 53.80 55.20 -10.92
N ALA A 10 53.32 55.54 -12.12
CA ALA A 10 51.90 55.44 -12.52
C ALA A 10 51.70 54.44 -13.66
N ALA A 11 52.45 53.34 -13.66
CA ALA A 11 52.26 52.23 -14.58
C ALA A 11 52.11 50.93 -13.76
N ALA A 12 51.06 50.17 -14.06
CA ALA A 12 50.78 48.81 -13.59
C ALA A 12 50.01 48.61 -12.27
N LEU A 13 48.96 49.42 -12.04
CA LEU A 13 47.72 48.86 -11.48
C LEU A 13 46.73 48.60 -12.62
N THR A 14 47.17 47.90 -13.66
CA THR A 14 46.23 47.25 -14.57
C THR A 14 45.65 46.10 -13.78
N SER A 15 44.46 46.28 -13.20
CA SER A 15 43.65 45.14 -12.77
C SER A 15 43.57 44.22 -13.98
N CYS A 16 44.15 43.03 -13.90
CA CYS A 16 43.88 41.97 -14.86
C CYS A 16 42.41 41.59 -14.70
N THR A 17 41.52 42.35 -15.34
CA THR A 17 40.15 41.91 -15.57
C THR A 17 40.23 40.86 -16.66
N GLU A 18 40.36 39.61 -16.23
CA GLU A 18 40.16 38.47 -17.10
C GLU A 18 38.70 38.51 -17.56
N HIS A 19 38.48 39.01 -18.78
CA HIS A 19 37.18 38.92 -19.42
C HIS A 19 36.99 37.47 -19.86
N LYS A 20 36.48 36.63 -18.95
CA LYS A 20 35.91 35.35 -19.34
C LYS A 20 34.63 35.64 -20.11
N GLN A 21 34.70 35.45 -21.42
CA GLN A 21 33.49 35.39 -22.23
C GLN A 21 32.77 34.12 -21.80
N LEU A 22 31.58 34.26 -21.22
CA LEU A 22 30.73 33.10 -20.92
C LEU A 22 30.50 32.36 -22.23
N GLU A 23 30.91 31.10 -22.28
CA GLU A 23 30.65 30.24 -23.42
C GLU A 23 29.13 30.05 -23.54
N ALA A 24 28.63 30.00 -24.78
CA ALA A 24 27.22 29.79 -25.08
C ALA A 24 26.87 28.29 -24.90
N GLU A 25 27.05 27.81 -23.68
CA GLU A 25 26.70 26.45 -23.28
C GLU A 25 25.21 26.37 -22.94
N LEU A 26 24.63 25.18 -23.11
CA LEU A 26 23.25 24.88 -22.75
C LEU A 26 23.03 25.12 -21.26
N ALA A 27 22.10 26.01 -20.92
CA ALA A 27 21.76 26.35 -19.54
C ALA A 27 20.43 25.78 -19.07
N GLY A 28 19.47 25.60 -19.97
CA GLY A 28 18.16 25.07 -19.61
C GLY A 28 17.19 25.01 -20.79
N PHE A 29 15.96 24.64 -20.45
CA PHE A 29 14.85 24.57 -21.39
C PHE A 29 13.66 25.39 -20.91
N ASP A 30 13.04 26.13 -21.82
CA ASP A 30 11.74 26.76 -21.63
C ASP A 30 10.68 25.79 -22.16
N VAL A 31 9.88 25.21 -21.27
CA VAL A 31 8.95 24.12 -21.58
C VAL A 31 7.52 24.63 -21.42
N GLU A 32 6.66 24.35 -22.39
CA GLU A 32 5.23 24.65 -22.34
C GLU A 32 4.43 23.39 -22.64
N ILE A 33 3.32 23.22 -21.92
CA ILE A 33 2.38 22.12 -22.11
C ILE A 33 0.95 22.63 -22.24
N THR A 34 0.17 21.87 -23.02
CA THR A 34 -1.28 21.99 -23.09
C THR A 34 -1.92 20.63 -22.94
N VAL A 35 -3.04 20.62 -22.23
CA VAL A 35 -3.75 19.42 -21.80
C VAL A 35 -5.23 19.66 -21.99
N GLU A 36 -5.93 18.66 -22.53
CA GLU A 36 -7.39 18.64 -22.58
C GLU A 36 -7.92 17.76 -21.44
N GLY A 37 -8.65 18.34 -20.49
CA GLY A 37 -9.22 17.63 -19.34
C GLY A 37 -10.70 17.95 -19.12
N THR A 38 -11.33 17.29 -18.15
CA THR A 38 -12.74 17.50 -17.76
C THR A 38 -12.86 18.27 -16.44
N GLY A 39 -14.06 18.76 -16.11
CA GLY A 39 -14.39 19.37 -14.81
C GLY A 39 -13.98 20.84 -14.62
N GLY A 40 -12.78 21.20 -15.06
CA GLY A 40 -12.19 22.54 -14.86
C GLY A 40 -11.50 23.12 -16.09
N ASP A 41 -10.58 24.06 -15.86
CA ASP A 41 -9.72 24.69 -16.88
C ASP A 41 -8.22 24.50 -16.60
N GLY A 42 -7.88 23.62 -15.66
CA GLY A 42 -6.50 23.30 -15.30
C GLY A 42 -5.81 24.37 -14.44
N THR A 43 -6.56 25.36 -13.93
CA THR A 43 -6.04 26.36 -13.00
C THR A 43 -6.21 25.93 -11.54
N PRO A 44 -5.49 26.53 -10.56
CA PRO A 44 -5.68 26.20 -9.15
C PRO A 44 -7.11 26.38 -8.63
N ALA A 45 -7.86 27.32 -9.19
CA ALA A 45 -9.23 27.62 -8.77
C ALA A 45 -10.26 26.68 -9.40
N LYS A 46 -9.95 26.09 -10.56
CA LYS A 46 -10.80 25.17 -11.32
C LYS A 46 -9.94 24.04 -11.90
N PRO A 47 -9.40 23.16 -11.04
CA PRO A 47 -8.57 22.07 -11.50
C PRO A 47 -9.37 21.10 -12.37
N PHE A 48 -8.69 20.38 -13.26
CA PHE A 48 -9.28 19.26 -13.99
C PHE A 48 -9.63 18.10 -13.05
N ASP A 49 -10.60 17.28 -13.43
CA ASP A 49 -10.82 15.98 -12.78
C ASP A 49 -9.64 15.04 -13.02
N ILE A 50 -9.40 14.10 -12.11
CA ILE A 50 -8.38 13.06 -12.30
C ILE A 50 -8.87 12.12 -13.42
N PRO A 51 -8.08 11.89 -14.48
CA PRO A 51 -8.48 11.03 -15.58
C PRO A 51 -8.48 9.57 -15.14
N SER A 52 -9.53 8.83 -15.49
CA SER A 52 -9.65 7.39 -15.25
C SER A 52 -8.84 6.54 -16.24
N GLY A 53 -7.85 7.11 -16.92
CA GLY A 53 -7.08 6.45 -17.97
C GLY A 53 -5.95 7.34 -18.46
N GLU A 54 -5.55 7.13 -19.72
CA GLU A 54 -4.50 7.92 -20.34
C GLU A 54 -5.00 9.30 -20.78
N LEU A 55 -4.11 10.27 -20.66
CA LEU A 55 -4.29 11.67 -21.00
C LEU A 55 -3.22 12.09 -22.01
N THR A 56 -3.63 12.73 -23.10
CA THR A 56 -2.69 13.27 -24.08
C THR A 56 -2.18 14.64 -23.64
N VAL A 57 -0.86 14.78 -23.58
CA VAL A 57 -0.17 16.05 -23.29
C VAL A 57 0.56 16.51 -24.55
N HIS A 58 0.24 17.71 -25.02
CA HIS A 58 0.99 18.38 -26.07
C HIS A 58 2.06 19.25 -25.44
N TYR A 59 3.31 19.13 -25.91
CA TYR A 59 4.43 19.89 -25.34
C TYR A 59 5.29 20.56 -26.41
N THR A 60 5.87 21.68 -26.05
CA THR A 60 6.95 22.36 -26.79
C THR A 60 8.05 22.74 -25.82
N ALA A 61 9.31 22.70 -26.27
CA ALA A 61 10.44 23.15 -25.48
C ALA A 61 11.47 23.90 -26.35
N ARG A 62 12.10 24.91 -25.76
CA ARG A 62 13.16 25.72 -26.39
C ARG A 62 14.43 25.69 -25.55
N ALA A 63 15.58 25.48 -26.18
CA ALA A 63 16.86 25.49 -25.49
C ALA A 63 17.44 26.91 -25.41
N PHE A 64 18.00 27.27 -24.26
CA PHE A 64 18.67 28.56 -24.07
C PHE A 64 20.07 28.40 -23.46
N ASP A 65 20.93 29.36 -23.78
CA ASP A 65 22.30 29.41 -23.28
C ASP A 65 22.41 30.09 -21.90
N THR A 66 23.61 30.14 -21.34
CA THR A 66 23.90 30.79 -20.03
C THR A 66 23.57 32.28 -19.97
N ARG A 67 23.22 32.90 -21.10
CA ARG A 67 22.81 34.31 -21.22
C ARG A 67 21.30 34.47 -21.41
N GLY A 68 20.54 33.36 -21.41
CA GLY A 68 19.11 33.34 -21.66
C GLY A 68 18.73 33.58 -23.12
N MET A 69 19.67 33.39 -24.06
CA MET A 69 19.42 33.52 -25.49
C MET A 69 19.12 32.14 -26.10
N ASP A 70 18.29 32.09 -27.13
CA ASP A 70 18.02 30.86 -27.88
C ASP A 70 19.35 30.20 -28.32
N LEU A 71 19.48 28.90 -28.03
CA LEU A 71 20.63 28.09 -28.38
C LEU A 71 20.22 27.05 -29.43
N PRO A 72 20.91 26.91 -30.58
CA PRO A 72 20.62 25.88 -31.59
C PRO A 72 21.11 24.50 -31.12
N PHE A 73 20.65 24.07 -29.95
CA PHE A 73 20.97 22.79 -29.34
C PHE A 73 20.36 21.66 -30.17
N SER A 74 21.15 20.62 -30.40
CA SER A 74 20.66 19.36 -30.98
C SER A 74 21.19 18.22 -30.13
N GLY A 75 20.27 17.40 -29.62
CA GLY A 75 20.60 16.35 -28.67
C GLY A 75 19.37 15.68 -28.08
N GLN A 76 19.55 14.47 -27.58
CA GLN A 76 18.51 13.74 -26.89
C GLN A 76 18.34 14.28 -25.47
N VAL A 77 17.09 14.46 -25.06
CA VAL A 77 16.69 14.81 -23.69
C VAL A 77 15.79 13.72 -23.12
N ARG A 78 15.76 13.62 -21.79
CA ARG A 78 14.78 12.87 -21.03
C ARG A 78 13.58 13.75 -20.71
N ILE A 79 12.39 13.17 -20.75
CA ILE A 79 11.13 13.79 -20.31
C ILE A 79 10.56 12.92 -19.20
N ASP A 80 10.30 13.53 -18.04
CA ASP A 80 9.65 12.91 -16.90
C ASP A 80 8.30 13.64 -16.64
N ALA A 81 7.29 12.92 -16.13
CA ALA A 81 5.99 13.48 -15.72
C ALA A 81 5.88 13.49 -14.19
N VAL A 82 5.44 14.61 -13.59
CA VAL A 82 5.39 14.72 -12.12
C VAL A 82 4.12 15.45 -11.63
N PRO A 83 3.27 14.82 -10.81
CA PRO A 83 3.16 13.37 -10.63
C PRO A 83 2.63 12.72 -11.91
N GLY A 84 2.85 11.43 -12.08
CA GLY A 84 2.31 10.67 -13.21
C GLY A 84 3.35 9.81 -13.91
N GLU A 85 2.87 9.03 -14.87
CA GLU A 85 3.68 8.03 -15.58
C GLU A 85 3.44 8.18 -17.09
N ILE A 86 4.52 8.23 -17.87
CA ILE A 86 4.46 8.27 -19.34
C ILE A 86 4.26 6.85 -19.89
N VAL A 87 3.29 6.67 -20.79
CA VAL A 87 2.93 5.38 -21.39
C VAL A 87 3.38 5.33 -22.86
N PRO A 88 4.03 4.24 -23.35
CA PRO A 88 4.23 2.93 -22.70
C PRO A 88 5.49 2.79 -21.84
N GLN A 89 6.40 3.78 -21.78
CA GLN A 89 7.61 3.66 -20.96
C GLN A 89 8.16 5.01 -20.48
N ASP A 90 8.49 5.03 -19.19
CA ASP A 90 9.31 6.03 -18.51
C ASP A 90 10.69 5.40 -18.21
N PRO A 91 11.83 6.04 -18.55
CA PRO A 91 11.98 7.40 -19.05
C PRO A 91 11.60 7.56 -20.53
N ALA A 92 10.81 8.60 -20.84
CA ALA A 92 10.59 9.01 -22.22
C ALA A 92 11.79 9.84 -22.72
N THR A 93 12.21 9.63 -23.96
CA THR A 93 13.26 10.45 -24.59
C THR A 93 12.74 11.16 -25.82
N ALA A 94 13.30 12.33 -26.11
CA ALA A 94 13.01 13.08 -27.32
C ALA A 94 14.25 13.82 -27.81
N ASP A 95 14.31 14.10 -29.11
CA ASP A 95 15.46 14.77 -29.72
C ASP A 95 15.14 16.24 -30.02
N PHE A 96 15.96 17.15 -29.48
CA PHE A 96 15.99 18.53 -29.91
C PHE A 96 16.62 18.65 -31.31
N SER A 97 16.08 19.54 -32.13
CA SER A 97 16.65 19.94 -33.41
C SER A 97 16.65 21.46 -33.52
N GLU A 98 17.83 22.05 -33.73
CA GLU A 98 18.01 23.50 -33.86
C GLU A 98 17.39 24.31 -32.71
N GLY A 99 17.53 23.80 -31.48
CA GLY A 99 17.04 24.46 -30.27
C GLY A 99 15.55 24.29 -29.98
N LEU A 100 14.83 23.52 -30.80
CA LEU A 100 13.40 23.29 -30.64
C LEU A 100 13.08 21.81 -30.44
N LEU A 101 12.06 21.56 -29.62
CA LEU A 101 11.45 20.25 -29.40
C LEU A 101 9.93 20.43 -29.33
N SER A 102 9.16 19.55 -29.97
CA SER A 102 7.70 19.54 -29.86
C SER A 102 7.17 18.13 -30.05
N GLY A 103 6.10 17.77 -29.35
CA GLY A 103 5.49 16.46 -29.51
C GLY A 103 4.20 16.27 -28.71
N THR A 104 3.78 15.01 -28.65
CA THR A 104 2.66 14.55 -27.83
C THR A 104 3.10 13.32 -27.04
N LEU A 105 2.66 13.22 -25.80
CA LEU A 105 2.87 12.05 -24.97
C LEU A 105 1.57 11.64 -24.27
N GLN A 106 1.44 10.34 -23.97
CA GLN A 106 0.35 9.84 -23.13
C GLN A 106 0.85 9.73 -21.69
N VAL A 107 0.10 10.28 -20.75
CA VAL A 107 0.35 10.14 -19.31
C VAL A 107 -0.83 9.50 -18.62
N ARG A 108 -0.55 8.77 -17.55
CA ARG A 108 -1.56 8.32 -16.57
C ARG A 108 -1.13 8.74 -15.17
N LYS A 109 -1.99 8.50 -14.17
CA LYS A 109 -1.73 8.80 -12.74
C LYS A 109 -1.48 10.29 -12.45
N VAL A 110 -2.10 11.19 -13.22
CA VAL A 110 -1.97 12.63 -13.00
C VAL A 110 -2.98 13.13 -11.97
N PHE A 111 -2.51 13.90 -11.00
CA PHE A 111 -3.33 14.51 -9.96
C PHE A 111 -2.61 15.75 -9.40
N GLY A 112 -3.33 16.58 -8.64
CA GLY A 112 -2.73 17.74 -7.98
C GLY A 112 -1.97 18.68 -8.94
N ARG A 113 -0.69 18.93 -8.67
CA ARG A 113 0.15 19.83 -9.48
C ARG A 113 0.94 19.03 -10.50
N PHE A 114 0.48 19.02 -11.74
CA PHE A 114 1.12 18.31 -12.85
C PHE A 114 2.07 19.22 -13.63
N ALA A 115 3.27 18.70 -13.94
CA ALA A 115 4.22 19.32 -14.86
C ALA A 115 5.05 18.26 -15.60
N LEU A 116 5.61 18.64 -16.74
CA LEU A 116 6.68 17.89 -17.39
C LEU A 116 8.04 18.46 -16.99
N TRP A 117 9.00 17.57 -16.77
CA TRP A 117 10.40 17.87 -16.51
C TRP A 117 11.24 17.40 -17.72
N VAL A 118 12.00 18.31 -18.32
CA VAL A 118 12.90 18.01 -19.44
C VAL A 118 14.34 18.15 -18.97
N GLU A 119 15.18 17.14 -19.24
CA GLU A 119 16.59 17.11 -18.80
C GLU A 119 17.52 16.65 -19.92
N ASP A 120 18.63 17.36 -20.14
CA ASP A 120 19.74 16.90 -20.96
C ASP A 120 20.56 15.87 -20.18
N VAL A 121 20.02 14.65 -20.13
CA VAL A 121 20.67 13.48 -19.58
C VAL A 121 20.54 12.31 -20.55
N ARG A 122 21.67 11.66 -20.82
CA ARG A 122 21.79 10.47 -21.64
C ARG A 122 22.26 9.32 -20.77
N LEU A 123 21.66 8.16 -20.99
CA LEU A 123 22.00 6.92 -20.33
C LEU A 123 22.97 6.15 -21.22
N GLU A 124 24.26 6.26 -20.93
CA GLU A 124 25.30 5.55 -21.67
C GLU A 124 25.73 4.27 -20.93
N PRO A 125 25.88 3.15 -21.65
CA PRO A 125 26.66 2.00 -21.18
C PRO A 125 27.96 2.40 -20.47
N SER A 126 28.12 1.98 -19.22
CA SER A 126 29.39 2.07 -18.49
C SER A 126 30.12 0.73 -18.48
N ASP A 127 31.32 0.72 -17.89
CA ASP A 127 32.17 -0.47 -17.80
C ASP A 127 31.44 -1.61 -17.08
N VAL A 128 31.53 -2.82 -17.65
CA VAL A 128 31.00 -4.02 -17.02
C VAL A 128 31.82 -4.31 -15.77
N VAL A 129 31.15 -4.38 -14.61
CA VAL A 129 31.80 -4.77 -13.36
C VAL A 129 32.30 -6.22 -13.50
N ARG A 130 33.63 -6.41 -13.55
CA ARG A 130 34.22 -7.76 -13.60
C ARG A 130 33.71 -8.60 -12.44
N GLY A 131 32.99 -9.68 -12.75
CA GLY A 131 32.45 -10.63 -11.77
C GLY A 131 30.93 -10.60 -11.64
N ALA A 132 30.24 -9.57 -12.15
CA ALA A 132 28.79 -9.57 -12.29
C ALA A 132 28.44 -10.04 -13.71
N THR A 133 27.89 -11.23 -13.86
CA THR A 133 27.61 -11.84 -15.17
C THR A 133 26.44 -11.22 -15.95
N SER A 134 25.84 -10.12 -15.47
CA SER A 134 24.70 -9.49 -16.16
C SER A 134 24.36 -8.04 -15.78
N MET A 135 25.08 -7.36 -14.89
CA MET A 135 24.78 -5.96 -14.54
C MET A 135 25.64 -4.99 -15.34
N GLN A 136 25.03 -4.31 -16.30
CA GLN A 136 25.63 -3.18 -17.00
C GLN A 136 25.36 -1.91 -16.21
N LEU A 137 26.41 -1.30 -15.67
CA LEU A 137 26.29 0.03 -15.07
C LEU A 137 25.88 1.03 -16.16
N VAL A 138 24.98 1.94 -15.85
CA VAL A 138 24.58 3.02 -16.73
C VAL A 138 25.19 4.31 -16.19
N ARG A 139 25.97 5.00 -17.01
CA ARG A 139 26.51 6.32 -16.71
C ARG A 139 25.56 7.38 -17.26
N ARG A 140 25.22 8.36 -16.43
CA ARG A 140 24.53 9.58 -16.86
C ARG A 140 25.55 10.54 -17.48
N THR A 141 25.33 10.98 -18.72
CA THR A 141 26.12 11.99 -19.42
C THR A 141 25.21 13.10 -19.96
N GLY A 142 25.76 14.26 -20.29
CA GLY A 142 24.96 15.44 -20.70
C GLY A 142 25.40 16.68 -19.92
N SER A 143 24.77 17.81 -20.21
CA SER A 143 24.95 19.05 -19.45
C SER A 143 24.15 19.05 -18.13
N PHE A 144 23.15 18.18 -17.99
CA PHE A 144 22.16 18.21 -16.91
C PHE A 144 21.38 19.53 -16.86
N ALA A 145 21.35 20.28 -17.97
CA ALA A 145 20.43 21.39 -18.15
C ALA A 145 18.99 20.87 -18.06
N THR A 146 18.13 21.65 -17.39
CA THR A 146 16.76 21.23 -17.08
C THR A 146 15.76 22.33 -17.42
N GLY A 147 14.50 21.93 -17.59
CA GLY A 147 13.37 22.82 -17.74
C GLY A 147 12.10 22.17 -17.22
N VAL A 148 11.19 22.97 -16.67
CA VAL A 148 9.91 22.52 -16.15
C VAL A 148 8.80 23.26 -16.87
N SER A 149 7.74 22.54 -17.24
CA SER A 149 6.61 23.15 -17.91
C SER A 149 5.84 24.14 -17.01
N ASN A 150 4.93 24.91 -17.61
CA ASN A 150 3.82 25.47 -16.86
C ASN A 150 3.08 24.35 -16.08
N THR A 151 2.60 24.68 -14.88
CA THR A 151 1.84 23.75 -14.05
C THR A 151 0.39 23.69 -14.51
N VAL A 152 -0.13 22.48 -14.71
CA VAL A 152 -1.56 22.20 -14.89
C VAL A 152 -2.07 21.59 -13.59
N TYR A 153 -3.25 22.01 -13.15
CA TYR A 153 -3.83 21.57 -11.88
C TYR A 153 -4.95 20.56 -12.13
N PHE A 154 -4.81 19.42 -11.48
CA PHE A 154 -5.82 18.38 -11.33
C PHE A 154 -6.32 18.38 -9.90
N LYS A 155 -7.49 17.78 -9.67
CA LYS A 155 -8.02 17.58 -8.32
C LYS A 155 -7.03 16.76 -7.48
N LYS A 156 -7.16 16.93 -6.17
CA LYS A 156 -6.53 16.04 -5.20
C LYS A 156 -7.21 14.67 -5.28
N PRO A 157 -6.47 13.56 -5.17
CA PRO A 157 -7.08 12.25 -5.23
C PRO A 157 -7.90 11.96 -3.98
N THR A 158 -9.05 11.34 -4.19
CA THR A 158 -9.87 10.72 -3.15
C THR A 158 -9.30 9.35 -2.75
N LEU A 159 -9.80 8.74 -1.67
CA LEU A 159 -9.36 7.39 -1.28
C LEU A 159 -9.59 6.37 -2.40
N ALA A 160 -10.75 6.45 -3.08
CA ALA A 160 -11.09 5.58 -4.19
C ALA A 160 -10.13 5.72 -5.39
N GLU A 161 -9.71 6.94 -5.73
CA GLU A 161 -8.77 7.18 -6.84
C GLU A 161 -7.32 6.79 -6.50
N ILE A 162 -6.98 6.65 -5.21
CA ILE A 162 -5.69 6.10 -4.77
C ILE A 162 -5.71 4.58 -4.90
N GLN A 163 -6.79 3.92 -4.50
CA GLN A 163 -6.85 2.46 -4.44
C GLN A 163 -7.20 1.85 -5.79
N TYR A 164 -8.11 2.47 -6.54
CA TYR A 164 -8.75 1.84 -7.69
C TYR A 164 -8.67 2.67 -8.97
N ALA A 165 -8.62 1.91 -10.06
CA ALA A 165 -8.53 2.39 -11.40
C ALA A 165 -9.04 1.31 -12.36
N PRO A 166 -9.88 1.64 -13.38
CA PRO A 166 -10.42 0.62 -14.29
C PRO A 166 -9.37 -0.22 -15.01
N TRP A 167 -8.16 0.31 -15.25
CA TRP A 167 -7.09 -0.44 -15.90
C TRP A 167 -6.47 -1.52 -14.99
N LEU A 168 -6.54 -1.38 -13.67
CA LEU A 168 -6.09 -2.43 -12.74
C LEU A 168 -6.96 -3.69 -12.83
N GLU A 169 -8.28 -3.51 -12.96
CA GLU A 169 -9.21 -4.63 -13.17
C GLU A 169 -8.94 -5.35 -14.49
N ALA A 170 -8.69 -4.59 -15.57
CA ALA A 170 -8.31 -5.16 -16.86
C ALA A 170 -6.97 -5.94 -16.81
N GLU A 171 -6.06 -5.54 -15.93
CA GLU A 171 -4.76 -6.18 -15.70
C GLU A 171 -4.82 -7.33 -14.66
N ALA A 172 -5.99 -7.59 -14.05
CA ALA A 172 -6.17 -8.53 -12.96
C ALA A 172 -5.18 -8.30 -11.79
N ASN A 173 -4.95 -7.02 -11.47
CA ASN A 173 -3.96 -6.59 -10.50
C ASN A 173 -4.61 -5.97 -9.26
N ILE A 174 -5.15 -6.81 -8.37
CA ILE A 174 -5.69 -6.37 -7.07
C ILE A 174 -4.59 -6.06 -6.04
N ASP A 175 -3.34 -6.46 -6.30
CA ASP A 175 -2.26 -6.31 -5.31
C ASP A 175 -1.56 -4.93 -5.43
N THR A 176 -2.17 -3.96 -6.13
CA THR A 176 -1.52 -2.69 -6.48
C THR A 176 -2.52 -1.53 -6.48
N SER A 177 -2.14 -0.44 -5.81
CA SER A 177 -2.78 0.86 -5.85
C SER A 177 -2.85 1.44 -7.28
N ALA A 178 -3.80 2.34 -7.52
CA ALA A 178 -3.83 3.14 -8.75
C ALA A 178 -2.68 4.17 -8.81
N LEU A 179 -2.19 4.62 -7.65
CA LEU A 179 -1.13 5.62 -7.50
C LEU A 179 0.04 5.08 -6.66
N PRO A 180 0.67 3.95 -7.04
CA PRO A 180 1.70 3.34 -6.21
C PRO A 180 3.00 4.16 -6.30
N ASN A 181 3.64 4.37 -5.15
CA ASN A 181 4.86 5.15 -4.97
C ASN A 181 4.72 6.66 -5.19
N GLU A 182 3.50 7.17 -5.24
CA GLU A 182 3.23 8.61 -5.40
C GLU A 182 3.07 9.32 -4.06
N PHE A 183 3.56 10.57 -3.96
CA PHE A 183 3.25 11.42 -2.81
C PHE A 183 1.91 12.12 -3.03
N VAL A 184 0.91 11.77 -2.24
CA VAL A 184 -0.47 12.23 -2.38
C VAL A 184 -0.84 13.22 -1.28
N ASP A 185 -1.56 14.28 -1.67
CA ASP A 185 -2.31 15.16 -0.75
C ASP A 185 -3.79 14.86 -0.96
N ILE A 186 -4.37 14.11 -0.03
CA ILE A 186 -5.69 13.48 -0.20
C ILE A 186 -6.79 14.54 -0.08
N ASP A 187 -7.79 14.46 -0.96
CA ASP A 187 -8.98 15.28 -0.85
C ASP A 187 -9.81 14.83 0.36
N CYS A 188 -9.79 15.62 1.43
CA CYS A 188 -10.61 15.36 2.61
C CYS A 188 -12.06 15.85 2.44
N ARG A 189 -12.45 16.35 1.26
CA ARG A 189 -13.82 16.75 0.88
C ARG A 189 -14.47 17.76 1.84
N ALA A 190 -13.67 18.72 2.30
CA ALA A 190 -14.16 19.78 3.18
C ALA A 190 -15.28 20.59 2.50
N GLY A 191 -16.46 20.66 3.13
CA GLY A 191 -17.63 21.34 2.59
C GLY A 191 -18.35 20.62 1.45
N ASP A 192 -18.03 19.35 1.16
CA ASP A 192 -18.78 18.57 0.19
C ASP A 192 -20.22 18.32 0.68
N THR A 193 -21.19 18.74 -0.14
CA THR A 193 -22.62 18.60 0.14
C THR A 193 -23.15 17.16 0.07
N ALA A 194 -22.38 16.24 -0.52
CA ALA A 194 -22.70 14.81 -0.50
C ALA A 194 -22.47 14.18 0.88
N GLY A 195 -21.56 14.75 1.69
CA GLY A 195 -21.20 14.23 3.00
C GLY A 195 -22.15 14.66 4.12
N PRO A 196 -22.24 13.87 5.20
CA PRO A 196 -23.09 14.16 6.36
C PRO A 196 -22.63 15.41 7.15
N PHE A 197 -21.40 15.89 6.92
CA PHE A 197 -20.83 17.04 7.63
C PHE A 197 -20.70 18.30 6.78
N ALA A 198 -21.46 18.43 5.70
CA ALA A 198 -21.35 19.55 4.75
C ALA A 198 -21.42 20.96 5.38
N ALA A 199 -22.07 21.09 6.55
CA ALA A 199 -22.41 22.37 7.15
C ALA A 199 -21.27 23.04 7.95
N ASP A 200 -20.23 22.31 8.35
CA ASP A 200 -19.20 22.83 9.27
C ASP A 200 -17.86 23.18 8.61
N GLY A 201 -17.68 22.85 7.33
CA GLY A 201 -16.48 23.21 6.56
C GLY A 201 -15.24 22.37 6.88
N HIS A 202 -15.37 21.32 7.69
CA HIS A 202 -14.29 20.37 7.97
C HIS A 202 -14.36 19.14 7.07
N GLY A 203 -13.29 18.34 7.05
CA GLY A 203 -13.20 17.16 6.20
C GLY A 203 -14.19 16.03 6.55
N GLN A 204 -14.37 15.12 5.60
CA GLN A 204 -15.27 13.96 5.63
C GLN A 204 -14.53 12.63 5.89
N LEU A 205 -13.21 12.67 6.08
CA LEU A 205 -12.46 11.48 6.47
C LEU A 205 -12.61 11.25 7.97
N VAL A 206 -13.10 10.08 8.35
CA VAL A 206 -13.33 9.66 9.74
C VAL A 206 -12.40 8.52 10.10
N VAL A 207 -11.72 8.62 11.23
CA VAL A 207 -10.88 7.55 11.78
C VAL A 207 -11.76 6.41 12.29
N THR A 208 -11.58 5.22 11.73
CA THR A 208 -12.43 4.06 12.03
C THR A 208 -11.78 3.00 12.92
N GLY A 209 -10.47 3.04 13.06
CA GLY A 209 -9.72 2.07 13.87
C GLY A 209 -8.30 2.57 14.10
N ILE A 210 -7.72 2.24 15.26
CA ILE A 210 -6.35 2.61 15.65
C ILE A 210 -5.64 1.38 16.20
N PHE A 211 -4.44 1.14 15.70
CA PHE A 211 -3.61 -0.03 16.01
C PHE A 211 -2.17 0.40 16.29
N ASN A 212 -1.30 -0.55 16.63
CA ASN A 212 0.04 -0.25 17.13
C ASN A 212 0.94 0.47 16.13
N GLU A 213 0.66 0.34 14.83
CA GLU A 213 1.50 0.88 13.76
C GLU A 213 0.76 1.80 12.79
N GLY A 214 -0.48 2.19 13.11
CA GLY A 214 -1.29 2.95 12.18
C GLY A 214 -2.76 3.09 12.56
N PHE A 215 -3.53 3.64 11.64
CA PHE A 215 -4.96 3.86 11.79
C PHE A 215 -5.68 3.69 10.45
N PHE A 216 -6.98 3.47 10.52
CA PHE A 216 -7.87 3.35 9.37
C PHE A 216 -8.70 4.61 9.24
N VAL A 217 -8.92 5.07 8.01
CA VAL A 217 -9.82 6.18 7.69
C VAL A 217 -10.88 5.75 6.69
N THR A 218 -12.04 6.38 6.76
CA THR A 218 -13.14 6.20 5.81
C THR A 218 -13.64 7.56 5.33
N ASP A 219 -13.84 7.72 4.03
CA ASP A 219 -14.50 8.88 3.42
C ASP A 219 -16.02 8.72 3.46
N VAL A 220 -16.69 9.46 4.35
CA VAL A 220 -18.15 9.36 4.50
C VAL A 220 -18.95 10.17 3.49
N ALA A 221 -18.30 10.93 2.62
CA ALA A 221 -18.92 11.51 1.43
C ALA A 221 -18.74 10.61 0.19
N GLY A 222 -18.05 9.49 0.35
CA GLY A 222 -17.74 8.48 -0.66
C GLY A 222 -18.95 7.73 -1.24
N GLY A 223 -18.67 6.95 -2.30
CA GLY A 223 -19.61 6.07 -3.00
C GLY A 223 -19.70 4.64 -2.45
N SER A 224 -19.15 4.38 -1.26
CA SER A 224 -19.02 3.10 -0.52
C SER A 224 -17.97 2.09 -1.02
N ASP A 225 -17.57 2.15 -2.29
CA ASP A 225 -16.51 1.28 -2.82
C ASP A 225 -15.15 1.99 -2.75
N PHE A 226 -14.12 1.34 -2.20
CA PHE A 226 -12.75 1.88 -2.10
C PHE A 226 -12.63 3.20 -1.31
N ASP A 227 -13.56 3.47 -0.41
CA ASP A 227 -13.58 4.70 0.39
C ASP A 227 -12.91 4.55 1.76
N HIS A 228 -12.09 3.51 1.94
CA HIS A 228 -11.42 3.22 3.20
C HIS A 228 -9.93 3.04 2.97
N LEU A 229 -9.06 3.52 3.85
CA LEU A 229 -7.62 3.42 3.65
C LEU A 229 -6.88 3.21 4.96
N TYR A 230 -5.83 2.38 4.93
CA TYR A 230 -4.92 2.21 6.04
C TYR A 230 -3.77 3.24 5.96
N VAL A 231 -3.47 3.86 7.09
CA VAL A 231 -2.41 4.86 7.25
C VAL A 231 -1.37 4.31 8.21
N TYR A 232 -0.17 4.04 7.70
CA TYR A 232 0.93 3.42 8.43
C TYR A 232 1.86 4.49 9.03
N THR A 233 1.96 4.52 10.36
CA THR A 233 2.66 5.57 11.13
C THR A 233 3.96 5.10 11.78
N TYR A 234 4.41 3.85 11.57
CA TYR A 234 5.56 3.17 12.23
C TYR A 234 5.47 3.05 13.77
N SER A 235 4.61 3.82 14.40
CA SER A 235 4.31 3.81 15.83
C SER A 235 2.81 4.02 16.04
N TYR A 236 2.36 3.89 17.27
CA TYR A 236 1.00 4.25 17.64
C TYR A 236 0.75 5.72 17.28
N PRO A 237 -0.36 6.07 16.60
CA PRO A 237 -0.67 7.44 16.22
C PRO A 237 -1.18 8.21 17.44
N ASP A 238 -0.23 8.68 18.27
CA ASP A 238 -0.52 9.54 19.40
C ASP A 238 -1.34 10.76 18.95
N GLU A 239 -2.25 11.23 19.82
CA GLU A 239 -3.18 12.33 19.54
C GLU A 239 -4.25 12.04 18.50
N LEU A 240 -4.50 10.77 18.16
CA LEU A 240 -5.65 10.38 17.34
C LEU A 240 -6.57 9.46 18.14
N GLU A 241 -7.88 9.65 17.97
CA GLU A 241 -8.89 8.77 18.54
C GLU A 241 -9.86 8.26 17.48
N ILE A 242 -10.47 7.10 17.74
CA ILE A 242 -11.52 6.56 16.86
C ILE A 242 -12.70 7.56 16.83
N GLY A 243 -13.19 7.86 15.64
CA GLY A 243 -14.22 8.87 15.39
C GLY A 243 -13.68 10.27 15.10
N ASP A 244 -12.38 10.53 15.26
CA ASP A 244 -11.78 11.80 14.86
C ASP A 244 -11.97 12.04 13.36
N ARG A 245 -12.18 13.31 12.98
CA ARG A 245 -12.25 13.74 11.58
C ARG A 245 -10.94 14.38 11.15
N LEU A 246 -10.57 14.22 9.88
CA LEU A 246 -9.34 14.80 9.33
C LEU A 246 -9.65 15.91 8.33
N ASP A 247 -8.98 17.06 8.52
CA ASP A 247 -8.97 18.19 7.58
C ASP A 247 -7.82 18.11 6.57
N ARG A 248 -6.86 17.22 6.82
CA ARG A 248 -5.73 16.96 5.93
C ARG A 248 -5.17 15.58 6.20
N LEU A 249 -4.84 14.87 5.13
CA LEU A 249 -4.03 13.65 5.15
C LEU A 249 -3.13 13.66 3.91
N VAL A 250 -1.83 13.53 4.13
CA VAL A 250 -0.82 13.47 3.06
C VAL A 250 0.20 12.38 3.37
N GLY A 251 0.85 11.85 2.35
CA GLY A 251 1.95 10.88 2.50
C GLY A 251 2.25 10.16 1.19
N SER A 252 3.09 9.14 1.26
CA SER A 252 3.40 8.30 0.10
C SER A 252 2.42 7.14 0.00
N SER A 253 1.68 7.05 -1.10
CA SER A 253 0.89 5.86 -1.43
C SER A 253 1.85 4.71 -1.76
N GLN A 254 1.69 3.58 -1.09
CA GLN A 254 2.54 2.41 -1.26
C GLN A 254 1.74 1.13 -1.15
N ASP A 255 2.14 0.14 -1.94
CA ASP A 255 1.66 -1.22 -1.79
C ASP A 255 2.61 -1.97 -0.88
N PHE A 256 2.12 -2.35 0.29
CA PHE A 256 2.89 -3.17 1.22
C PHE A 256 2.15 -4.46 1.50
N SER A 257 2.77 -5.58 1.09
CA SER A 257 2.17 -6.90 1.23
C SER A 257 0.77 -6.99 0.62
N GLY A 258 0.54 -6.36 -0.54
CA GLY A 258 -0.74 -6.40 -1.26
C GLY A 258 -1.81 -5.44 -0.73
N CYS A 259 -1.52 -4.66 0.32
CA CYS A 259 -2.42 -3.63 0.83
C CYS A 259 -2.01 -2.24 0.36
N THR A 260 -2.98 -1.48 -0.15
CA THR A 260 -2.80 -0.06 -0.42
C THR A 260 -2.77 0.70 0.89
N GLN A 261 -1.70 1.44 1.15
CA GLN A 261 -1.55 2.22 2.37
C GLN A 261 -0.82 3.54 2.14
N ILE A 262 -1.01 4.49 3.06
CA ILE A 262 -0.19 5.71 3.12
C ILE A 262 0.96 5.51 4.11
N SER A 263 2.18 5.67 3.64
CA SER A 263 3.39 5.70 4.46
C SER A 263 3.97 7.11 4.59
N PHE A 264 4.83 7.29 5.60
CA PHE A 264 5.33 8.60 6.02
C PHE A 264 4.23 9.69 6.11
N PRO A 265 3.10 9.37 6.78
CA PRO A 265 1.93 10.24 6.74
C PRO A 265 2.13 11.51 7.57
N SER A 266 1.40 12.54 7.18
CA SER A 266 1.13 13.71 8.01
C SER A 266 -0.36 14.04 7.92
N TRP A 267 -0.99 14.23 9.07
CA TRP A 267 -2.42 14.52 9.15
C TRP A 267 -2.70 15.75 10.02
N ARG A 268 -3.90 16.30 9.85
CA ARG A 268 -4.44 17.34 10.72
C ARG A 268 -5.90 17.00 11.04
N ARG A 269 -6.22 16.94 12.33
CA ARG A 269 -7.60 16.73 12.81
C ARG A 269 -8.46 17.97 12.59
N ALA A 270 -9.76 17.76 12.43
CA ALA A 270 -10.75 18.80 12.55
C ALA A 270 -10.77 19.29 14.01
N THR A 271 -10.63 20.59 14.21
CA THR A 271 -10.59 21.22 15.54
C THR A 271 -11.23 22.60 15.50
N ASP A 272 -11.71 23.07 16.64
CA ASP A 272 -12.28 24.41 16.78
C ASP A 272 -11.18 25.48 16.88
N ASP A 273 -11.56 26.74 17.10
CA ASP A 273 -10.62 27.86 17.28
C ASP A 273 -9.66 27.70 18.49
N LYS A 274 -9.95 26.74 19.40
CA LYS A 274 -9.14 26.41 20.58
C LYS A 274 -8.36 25.11 20.42
N LEU A 275 -8.34 24.54 19.22
CA LEU A 275 -7.70 23.25 18.91
C LEU A 275 -8.38 22.06 19.61
N ASP A 276 -9.67 22.17 19.95
CA ASP A 276 -10.46 21.06 20.52
C ASP A 276 -11.09 20.21 19.40
N PRO A 277 -10.76 18.91 19.29
CA PRO A 277 -11.35 18.00 18.30
C PRO A 277 -12.73 17.48 18.70
N GLU A 278 -13.09 17.53 20.00
CA GLU A 278 -14.30 16.90 20.55
C GLU A 278 -15.61 17.33 19.89
N PRO A 279 -15.81 18.62 19.50
CA PRO A 279 -17.03 19.04 18.83
C PRO A 279 -17.27 18.35 17.49
N PHE A 280 -16.21 17.87 16.83
CA PHE A 280 -16.28 17.25 15.50
C PHE A 280 -16.16 15.72 15.55
N ARG A 281 -15.79 15.14 16.70
CA ARG A 281 -15.61 13.69 16.83
C ARG A 281 -16.94 12.94 16.69
N VAL A 282 -16.94 11.90 15.87
CA VAL A 282 -18.07 11.00 15.66
C VAL A 282 -18.17 10.03 16.85
N LYS A 283 -19.25 10.14 17.63
CA LYS A 283 -19.45 9.29 18.81
C LYS A 283 -20.10 7.94 18.49
N ASP A 284 -21.00 7.93 17.52
CA ASP A 284 -21.71 6.72 17.09
C ASP A 284 -21.22 6.34 15.69
N LEU A 285 -20.09 5.62 15.66
CA LEU A 285 -19.45 5.22 14.43
C LEU A 285 -20.27 4.18 13.66
N ASP A 286 -21.02 3.30 14.35
CA ASP A 286 -21.87 2.30 13.72
C ASP A 286 -23.08 2.92 13.02
N SER A 287 -23.65 3.98 13.57
CA SER A 287 -24.73 4.70 12.89
C SER A 287 -24.24 5.46 11.66
N LEU A 288 -23.00 5.99 11.67
CA LEU A 288 -22.46 6.76 10.56
C LEU A 288 -21.87 5.86 9.47
N ILE A 289 -21.11 4.86 9.89
CA ILE A 289 -20.35 3.93 9.05
C ILE A 289 -20.68 2.50 9.52
N PRO A 290 -21.86 1.98 9.15
CA PRO A 290 -22.26 0.62 9.50
C PRO A 290 -21.23 -0.36 8.94
N PRO A 291 -20.74 -1.32 9.76
CA PRO A 291 -19.78 -2.30 9.27
C PRO A 291 -20.43 -3.21 8.22
N VAL A 292 -19.70 -3.45 7.13
CA VAL A 292 -20.17 -4.26 6.00
C VAL A 292 -20.13 -5.74 6.37
N LEU A 293 -21.25 -6.45 6.22
CA LEU A 293 -21.29 -7.90 6.45
C LEU A 293 -20.49 -8.62 5.36
N VAL A 294 -19.41 -9.32 5.76
CA VAL A 294 -18.67 -10.22 4.85
C VAL A 294 -19.37 -11.57 4.82
N THR A 295 -19.71 -12.02 3.62
CA THR A 295 -20.41 -13.29 3.40
C THR A 295 -19.54 -14.29 2.65
N THR A 296 -19.89 -15.58 2.74
CA THR A 296 -19.25 -16.64 1.95
C THR A 296 -19.28 -16.38 0.44
N ALA A 297 -20.37 -15.80 -0.07
CA ALA A 297 -20.48 -15.45 -1.48
C ALA A 297 -19.41 -14.44 -1.91
N MET A 298 -19.16 -13.42 -1.09
CA MET A 298 -18.10 -12.42 -1.32
C MET A 298 -16.73 -13.09 -1.28
N CYS A 299 -16.48 -13.92 -0.27
CA CYS A 299 -15.23 -14.66 -0.11
C CYS A 299 -14.90 -15.59 -1.29
N SER A 300 -15.91 -16.20 -1.93
CA SER A 300 -15.74 -17.16 -3.03
C SER A 300 -15.71 -16.53 -4.42
N GLU A 301 -15.96 -15.22 -4.54
CA GLU A 301 -15.99 -14.56 -5.84
C GLU A 301 -14.66 -14.69 -6.59
N GLY A 302 -14.76 -15.01 -7.89
CA GLY A 302 -13.62 -15.20 -8.78
C GLY A 302 -12.71 -16.38 -8.42
N SER A 303 -13.05 -17.16 -7.39
CA SER A 303 -12.22 -18.26 -6.90
C SER A 303 -12.51 -19.56 -7.65
N THR A 304 -11.47 -20.18 -8.20
CA THR A 304 -11.54 -21.49 -8.88
C THR A 304 -10.73 -22.56 -8.15
N SER A 305 -9.97 -22.17 -7.13
CA SER A 305 -9.12 -23.02 -6.28
C SER A 305 -9.11 -22.46 -4.86
N ASN A 306 -8.84 -23.31 -3.86
CA ASN A 306 -8.80 -22.90 -2.44
C ASN A 306 -10.08 -22.19 -1.99
N LEU A 307 -11.25 -22.75 -2.35
CA LEU A 307 -12.57 -22.23 -1.97
C LEU A 307 -12.77 -22.17 -0.45
N HIS A 308 -11.93 -22.87 0.32
CA HIS A 308 -11.89 -22.83 1.78
C HIS A 308 -11.16 -21.59 2.33
N LEU A 309 -10.56 -20.72 1.51
CA LEU A 309 -9.90 -19.48 1.96
C LEU A 309 -10.64 -18.26 1.43
N CYS A 310 -11.07 -17.37 2.33
CA CYS A 310 -11.78 -16.16 1.94
C CYS A 310 -10.89 -15.24 1.09
N GLY A 311 -11.40 -14.84 -0.08
CA GLY A 311 -10.76 -13.88 -0.98
C GLY A 311 -9.38 -14.30 -1.49
N HIS A 312 -9.13 -15.62 -1.63
CA HIS A 312 -7.84 -16.12 -2.13
C HIS A 312 -7.59 -15.76 -3.60
N SER A 313 -8.65 -15.55 -4.40
CA SER A 313 -8.54 -15.22 -5.81
C SER A 313 -8.00 -13.80 -6.02
N LYS A 314 -7.10 -13.66 -7.00
CA LYS A 314 -6.64 -12.34 -7.49
C LYS A 314 -7.71 -11.56 -8.25
N ASN A 315 -8.87 -12.16 -8.49
CA ASN A 315 -10.00 -11.52 -9.18
C ASN A 315 -11.14 -11.18 -8.22
N ASN A 316 -10.94 -11.32 -6.91
CA ASN A 316 -11.98 -11.02 -5.92
C ASN A 316 -12.05 -9.51 -5.63
N TRP A 317 -12.54 -8.75 -6.61
CA TRP A 317 -12.72 -7.30 -6.49
C TRP A 317 -13.76 -6.92 -5.44
N THR A 318 -14.67 -7.84 -5.09
CA THR A 318 -15.66 -7.60 -4.04
C THR A 318 -15.03 -7.49 -2.66
N MET A 319 -14.05 -8.34 -2.33
CA MET A 319 -13.27 -8.18 -1.09
C MET A 319 -12.30 -6.98 -1.19
N GLU A 320 -11.71 -6.75 -2.36
CA GLU A 320 -10.78 -5.64 -2.60
C GLU A 320 -11.43 -4.27 -2.36
N ARG A 321 -12.70 -4.08 -2.78
CA ARG A 321 -13.48 -2.86 -2.51
C ARG A 321 -13.65 -2.54 -1.03
N LEU A 322 -13.53 -3.56 -0.18
CA LEU A 322 -13.63 -3.47 1.27
C LEU A 322 -12.27 -3.40 1.96
N GLU A 323 -11.17 -3.31 1.22
CA GLU A 323 -9.86 -3.08 1.83
C GLU A 323 -9.94 -1.87 2.77
N SER A 324 -9.41 -2.03 3.99
CA SER A 324 -9.44 -1.04 5.07
C SER A 324 -10.82 -0.73 5.67
N ALA A 325 -11.90 -1.26 5.09
CA ALA A 325 -13.27 -0.99 5.52
C ALA A 325 -13.57 -1.57 6.90
N ARG A 326 -14.55 -0.96 7.59
CA ARG A 326 -15.18 -1.60 8.73
C ARG A 326 -16.04 -2.75 8.24
N VAL A 327 -15.75 -3.96 8.72
CA VAL A 327 -16.46 -5.18 8.37
C VAL A 327 -17.04 -5.85 9.59
N ARG A 328 -18.09 -6.63 9.36
CA ARG A 328 -18.73 -7.50 10.33
C ARG A 328 -18.71 -8.93 9.79
N LEU A 329 -18.33 -9.85 10.65
CA LEU A 329 -18.46 -11.27 10.45
C LEU A 329 -19.52 -11.79 11.40
N GLU A 330 -20.32 -12.76 10.98
CA GLU A 330 -21.38 -13.37 11.79
C GLU A 330 -21.31 -14.89 11.71
N ASN A 331 -21.81 -15.55 12.76
CA ASN A 331 -21.87 -17.02 12.85
C ASN A 331 -20.50 -17.66 12.57
N LEU A 332 -19.46 -17.14 13.22
CA LEU A 332 -18.11 -17.70 13.09
C LEU A 332 -17.97 -18.94 13.95
N ARG A 333 -17.10 -19.85 13.54
CA ARG A 333 -16.62 -20.94 14.38
C ARG A 333 -15.11 -20.85 14.55
N THR A 334 -14.65 -20.88 15.81
CA THR A 334 -13.22 -20.88 16.13
C THR A 334 -12.58 -22.24 15.78
N PRO A 335 -11.24 -22.30 15.69
CA PRO A 335 -10.54 -23.54 15.46
C PRO A 335 -10.83 -24.59 16.54
N ASP A 336 -11.06 -25.82 16.12
CA ASP A 336 -11.13 -26.99 17.00
C ASP A 336 -9.71 -27.46 17.36
N VAL A 337 -8.75 -27.25 16.45
CA VAL A 337 -7.36 -27.70 16.55
C VAL A 337 -6.39 -26.60 16.10
N TYR A 338 -5.31 -26.47 16.84
CA TYR A 338 -4.11 -25.72 16.48
C TYR A 338 -2.96 -26.68 16.23
N VAL A 339 -2.23 -26.49 15.14
CA VAL A 339 -1.05 -27.26 14.80
C VAL A 339 0.18 -26.36 14.71
N ASP A 340 1.31 -26.87 15.17
CA ASP A 340 2.60 -26.20 15.08
C ASP A 340 3.34 -26.72 13.85
N CYS A 341 3.39 -25.90 12.81
CA CYS A 341 4.05 -26.23 11.54
C CYS A 341 5.48 -25.71 11.46
N ASP A 342 5.98 -25.01 12.48
CA ASP A 342 7.38 -24.62 12.57
C ASP A 342 8.17 -25.82 13.08
N PHE A 343 8.57 -26.67 12.14
CA PHE A 343 9.42 -27.80 12.50
C PHE A 343 10.73 -27.31 13.07
N ASN A 344 11.19 -26.15 12.58
CA ASN A 344 12.55 -25.75 12.70
C ASN A 344 12.90 -24.95 13.97
N GLY A 345 11.87 -24.39 14.59
CA GLY A 345 11.93 -23.59 15.81
C GLY A 345 12.43 -22.16 15.59
N ASP A 346 12.54 -21.68 14.36
CA ASP A 346 12.90 -20.29 14.04
C ASP A 346 11.72 -19.33 14.12
N SER A 347 10.53 -19.82 14.45
CA SER A 347 9.26 -19.09 14.49
C SER A 347 8.80 -18.55 13.14
N GLU A 348 9.31 -19.09 12.04
CA GLU A 348 8.84 -18.82 10.68
C GLU A 348 8.32 -20.09 10.05
N VAL A 349 7.21 -19.98 9.31
CA VAL A 349 6.67 -21.09 8.50
C VAL A 349 6.94 -20.75 7.04
N VAL A 350 7.69 -21.60 6.35
CA VAL A 350 7.95 -21.39 4.91
C VAL A 350 6.62 -21.35 4.15
N PRO A 351 6.31 -20.27 3.42
CA PRO A 351 5.02 -20.15 2.76
C PRO A 351 4.98 -20.93 1.44
N ASP A 352 3.78 -21.37 1.06
CA ASP A 352 3.53 -22.21 -0.12
C ASP A 352 3.99 -21.60 -1.46
N TRP A 353 3.93 -20.28 -1.58
CA TRP A 353 4.36 -19.55 -2.76
C TRP A 353 5.88 -19.42 -2.89
N LEU A 354 6.63 -19.61 -1.79
CA LEU A 354 8.09 -19.63 -1.79
C LEU A 354 8.60 -21.05 -2.11
N ASP A 355 8.07 -22.04 -1.39
CA ASP A 355 8.38 -23.46 -1.62
C ASP A 355 7.23 -24.38 -1.18
N SER A 356 6.32 -24.67 -2.11
CA SER A 356 5.20 -25.60 -1.88
C SER A 356 5.61 -27.04 -1.56
N SER A 357 6.88 -27.41 -1.78
CA SER A 357 7.41 -28.73 -1.42
C SER A 357 7.99 -28.78 -0.01
N ASN A 358 8.16 -27.61 0.62
CA ASN A 358 8.65 -27.52 1.99
C ASN A 358 7.63 -28.19 2.94
N PRO A 359 8.08 -29.07 3.85
CA PRO A 359 7.19 -29.70 4.82
C PRO A 359 6.33 -28.74 5.63
N GLU A 360 6.85 -27.58 6.02
CA GLU A 360 6.13 -26.57 6.82
C GLU A 360 4.98 -25.97 6.01
N ALA A 361 5.24 -25.65 4.73
CA ALA A 361 4.22 -25.20 3.79
C ALA A 361 3.12 -26.24 3.62
N ILE A 362 3.50 -27.52 3.46
CA ILE A 362 2.55 -28.64 3.33
C ILE A 362 1.70 -28.78 4.59
N CYS A 363 2.30 -28.66 5.78
CA CYS A 363 1.61 -28.69 7.07
C CYS A 363 0.56 -27.58 7.15
N SER A 364 0.97 -26.33 6.90
CA SER A 364 0.08 -25.15 6.96
C SER A 364 -1.07 -25.26 5.97
N VAL A 365 -0.78 -25.60 4.71
CA VAL A 365 -1.81 -25.73 3.66
C VAL A 365 -2.79 -26.87 3.97
N ASN A 366 -2.33 -28.03 4.44
CA ASN A 366 -3.22 -29.15 4.72
C ASN A 366 -4.06 -28.93 5.99
N CYS A 367 -3.55 -28.19 6.97
CA CYS A 367 -4.35 -27.71 8.09
C CYS A 367 -5.52 -26.84 7.58
N LEU A 368 -5.23 -25.86 6.74
CA LEU A 368 -6.26 -24.91 6.27
C LEU A 368 -7.30 -25.53 5.31
N LYS A 369 -7.01 -26.63 4.61
CA LYS A 369 -7.99 -27.29 3.71
C LYS A 369 -9.21 -27.85 4.43
N HIS A 370 -9.03 -28.29 5.69
CA HIS A 370 -10.05 -28.91 6.54
C HIS A 370 -10.97 -29.95 5.84
N ASP A 371 -10.47 -30.68 4.84
CA ASP A 371 -11.25 -31.65 4.05
C ASP A 371 -11.01 -33.11 4.47
N GLY A 372 -10.15 -33.32 5.47
CA GLY A 372 -9.75 -34.63 5.98
C GLY A 372 -9.05 -35.55 4.98
N SER A 373 -8.61 -35.02 3.83
CA SER A 373 -8.07 -35.83 2.74
C SER A 373 -6.59 -36.21 2.92
N ALA A 374 -5.84 -35.46 3.73
CA ALA A 374 -4.39 -35.59 3.85
C ALA A 374 -3.92 -35.79 5.30
N SER A 375 -2.99 -36.73 5.48
CA SER A 375 -2.13 -36.77 6.67
C SER A 375 -0.91 -35.87 6.45
N PHE A 376 -0.45 -35.17 7.49
CA PHE A 376 0.72 -34.29 7.43
C PHE A 376 1.48 -34.27 8.75
N TYR A 377 2.76 -33.86 8.68
CA TYR A 377 3.61 -33.75 9.86
C TYR A 377 3.25 -32.50 10.66
N VAL A 378 3.30 -32.57 11.98
CA VAL A 378 3.17 -31.43 12.92
C VAL A 378 4.17 -31.59 14.05
N GLN A 379 4.70 -30.49 14.58
CA GLN A 379 5.56 -30.53 15.75
C GLN A 379 4.73 -30.73 17.02
N THR A 380 3.67 -29.93 17.18
CA THR A 380 2.73 -29.98 18.29
C THR A 380 1.30 -29.87 17.78
N VAL A 381 0.35 -30.50 18.47
CA VAL A 381 -1.08 -30.35 18.24
C VAL A 381 -1.77 -29.98 19.55
N LYS A 382 -2.64 -28.97 19.51
CA LYS A 382 -3.46 -28.52 20.64
C LYS A 382 -4.91 -28.48 20.18
N GLY A 383 -5.84 -29.05 20.93
CA GLY A 383 -7.24 -29.11 20.54
C GLY A 383 -8.12 -29.49 21.73
N SER A 384 -9.44 -29.44 21.54
CA SER A 384 -10.37 -29.98 22.53
C SER A 384 -10.19 -31.50 22.65
N GLU A 385 -10.60 -32.10 23.78
CA GLU A 385 -10.51 -33.55 23.96
C GLU A 385 -11.22 -34.31 22.82
N GLN A 386 -12.38 -33.81 22.41
CA GLN A 386 -13.14 -34.38 21.29
C GLN A 386 -12.38 -34.26 19.97
N ALA A 387 -11.86 -33.07 19.64
CA ALA A 387 -11.14 -32.86 18.38
C ALA A 387 -9.86 -33.69 18.33
N LEU A 388 -9.12 -33.80 19.45
CA LEU A 388 -7.91 -34.62 19.53
C LEU A 388 -8.19 -36.12 19.41
N ALA A 389 -9.38 -36.60 19.79
CA ALA A 389 -9.79 -37.98 19.58
C ALA A 389 -10.03 -38.32 18.10
N ASP A 390 -10.45 -37.33 17.32
CA ASP A 390 -10.69 -37.44 15.87
C ASP A 390 -9.42 -37.18 15.04
N VAL A 391 -8.32 -36.74 15.67
CA VAL A 391 -6.99 -36.69 15.04
C VAL A 391 -6.39 -38.11 15.02
N VAL A 392 -6.58 -38.78 13.89
CA VAL A 392 -6.50 -40.26 13.74
C VAL A 392 -5.08 -40.84 13.83
N GLU A 393 -4.05 -40.05 13.57
CA GLU A 393 -2.66 -40.50 13.61
C GLU A 393 -1.89 -39.61 14.60
N GLN A 394 -1.15 -40.23 15.52
CA GLN A 394 -0.24 -39.55 16.44
C GLN A 394 1.04 -40.38 16.62
N ASP A 395 1.45 -41.09 15.58
CA ASP A 395 2.69 -41.84 15.61
C ASP A 395 3.85 -40.85 15.75
N ALA A 396 4.65 -41.05 16.79
CA ALA A 396 5.85 -40.25 16.98
C ALA A 396 6.82 -40.55 15.82
N VAL A 397 7.10 -39.53 15.02
CA VAL A 397 8.00 -39.60 13.86
C VAL A 397 9.16 -38.62 14.01
N VAL A 398 10.27 -38.93 13.33
CA VAL A 398 11.34 -37.96 13.14
C VAL A 398 10.78 -36.85 12.24
N CYS A 399 11.00 -35.60 12.62
CA CYS A 399 10.54 -34.47 11.83
C CYS A 399 11.23 -34.48 10.44
N PRO A 400 10.56 -34.06 9.36
CA PRO A 400 11.10 -34.17 8.00
C PRO A 400 12.51 -33.58 7.80
N TRP A 401 12.80 -32.43 8.40
CA TRP A 401 14.11 -31.76 8.40
C TRP A 401 15.22 -32.45 9.23
N GLU A 402 14.84 -33.35 10.14
CA GLU A 402 15.73 -34.09 11.02
C GLU A 402 15.96 -35.53 10.50
N SER A 403 15.34 -35.93 9.39
CA SER A 403 15.33 -37.31 8.90
C SER A 403 16.73 -37.87 8.62
N ASP A 404 17.67 -36.99 8.31
CA ASP A 404 19.04 -37.35 7.97
C ASP A 404 20.00 -37.37 9.17
N ILE A 405 19.52 -36.99 10.37
CA ILE A 405 20.34 -36.94 11.59
C ILE A 405 20.32 -38.32 12.29
N PRO A 406 21.43 -39.07 12.31
CA PRO A 406 21.44 -40.41 12.90
C PRO A 406 21.16 -40.40 14.40
N GLY A 407 20.21 -41.21 14.86
CA GLY A 407 19.90 -41.40 16.27
C GLY A 407 19.03 -40.30 16.89
N ILE A 408 18.45 -39.40 16.09
CA ILE A 408 17.50 -38.40 16.58
C ILE A 408 16.20 -39.08 17.05
N ALA A 409 15.70 -38.65 18.21
CA ALA A 409 14.43 -39.14 18.72
C ALA A 409 13.26 -38.52 17.93
N PRO A 410 12.16 -39.25 17.74
CA PRO A 410 10.93 -38.68 17.19
C PRO A 410 10.44 -37.47 18.00
N ARG A 411 10.22 -36.35 17.33
CA ARG A 411 9.71 -35.09 17.93
C ARG A 411 8.50 -34.51 17.20
N CYS A 412 8.12 -35.10 16.07
CA CYS A 412 6.93 -34.74 15.32
C CYS A 412 5.87 -35.83 15.41
N LYS A 413 4.67 -35.52 14.96
CA LYS A 413 3.55 -36.45 14.77
C LYS A 413 3.08 -36.36 13.32
N ILE A 414 2.61 -37.47 12.76
CA ILE A 414 1.76 -37.42 11.57
C ILE A 414 0.33 -37.31 12.06
N VAL A 415 -0.41 -36.30 11.63
CA VAL A 415 -1.82 -36.08 12.00
C VAL A 415 -2.69 -36.04 10.75
N ARG A 416 -3.97 -36.40 10.92
CA ARG A 416 -5.03 -36.15 9.96
C ARG A 416 -6.20 -35.53 10.70
N VAL A 417 -6.54 -34.30 10.34
CA VAL A 417 -7.66 -33.55 10.92
C VAL A 417 -8.95 -33.93 10.20
N GLY A 418 -10.01 -34.29 10.94
CA GLY A 418 -11.31 -34.64 10.34
C GLY A 418 -11.95 -33.47 9.60
N PRO A 419 -12.80 -33.73 8.58
CA PRO A 419 -13.43 -32.67 7.77
C PRO A 419 -14.39 -31.75 8.56
N GLU A 420 -14.81 -32.17 9.75
CA GLU A 420 -15.67 -31.42 10.68
C GLU A 420 -14.91 -30.48 11.63
N HIS A 421 -13.57 -30.52 11.60
CA HIS A 421 -12.70 -29.77 12.50
C HIS A 421 -11.99 -28.64 11.74
N ILE A 422 -12.04 -27.44 12.30
CA ILE A 422 -11.33 -26.27 11.80
C ILE A 422 -9.92 -26.29 12.40
N CYS A 423 -8.92 -26.22 11.52
CA CYS A 423 -7.52 -26.20 11.92
C CYS A 423 -6.91 -24.81 11.69
N SER A 424 -6.15 -24.33 12.67
CA SER A 424 -5.35 -23.11 12.58
C SER A 424 -3.88 -23.39 12.84
N GLU A 425 -3.01 -22.60 12.22
CA GLU A 425 -1.57 -22.68 12.42
C GLU A 425 -1.17 -21.90 13.69
N LEU A 426 -0.39 -22.52 14.58
CA LEU A 426 -0.07 -22.02 15.90
C LEU A 426 1.09 -21.01 15.89
N THR A 427 2.05 -21.16 14.98
CA THR A 427 3.19 -20.24 14.85
C THR A 427 2.73 -18.85 14.41
N THR A 428 1.76 -18.77 13.50
CA THR A 428 1.14 -17.53 13.01
C THR A 428 0.43 -16.81 14.16
N LEU A 429 -0.24 -17.55 15.04
CA LEU A 429 -0.83 -16.98 16.25
C LEU A 429 0.24 -16.45 17.21
N ARG A 430 1.34 -17.17 17.41
CA ARG A 430 2.43 -16.74 18.32
C ARG A 430 3.20 -15.53 17.77
N GLN A 431 3.49 -15.54 16.47
CA GLN A 431 4.31 -14.53 15.82
C GLN A 431 3.52 -13.24 15.56
N PHE A 432 2.28 -13.39 15.09
CA PHE A 432 1.49 -12.25 14.63
C PHE A 432 0.20 -12.03 15.43
N GLY A 433 -0.19 -12.93 16.33
CA GLY A 433 -1.49 -12.84 16.99
C GLY A 433 -2.68 -13.15 16.06
N GLN A 434 -2.43 -13.80 14.92
CA GLN A 434 -3.42 -14.13 13.90
C GLN A 434 -3.87 -15.59 13.99
N TRP A 435 -5.17 -15.82 13.81
CA TRP A 435 -5.75 -17.16 13.78
C TRP A 435 -6.95 -17.19 12.84
N VAL A 436 -7.28 -18.36 12.30
CA VAL A 436 -8.40 -18.49 11.36
C VAL A 436 -9.72 -18.74 12.09
N ALA A 437 -10.80 -18.19 11.56
CA ALA A 437 -12.16 -18.59 11.91
C ALA A 437 -12.90 -18.98 10.63
N ALA A 438 -13.78 -19.97 10.73
CA ALA A 438 -14.63 -20.37 9.61
C ALA A 438 -15.94 -19.59 9.62
N LEU A 439 -16.37 -19.11 8.45
CA LEU A 439 -17.69 -18.52 8.27
C LEU A 439 -18.79 -19.59 8.31
N ASP A 440 -20.05 -19.16 8.38
CA ASP A 440 -21.25 -20.00 8.28
C ASP A 440 -21.23 -21.22 9.22
N ASP A 441 -20.94 -21.00 10.50
CA ASP A 441 -20.93 -22.03 11.56
C ASP A 441 -19.95 -23.19 11.27
N GLY A 442 -18.84 -22.88 10.60
CA GLY A 442 -17.83 -23.86 10.21
C GLY A 442 -17.97 -24.44 8.80
N ALA A 443 -19.06 -24.14 8.10
CA ALA A 443 -19.28 -24.65 6.74
C ALA A 443 -18.70 -23.76 5.63
N GLY A 444 -18.40 -22.49 5.95
CA GLY A 444 -17.89 -21.49 5.02
C GLY A 444 -16.37 -21.45 4.93
N PRO A 445 -15.83 -20.53 4.10
CA PRO A 445 -14.40 -20.32 4.00
C PRO A 445 -13.81 -19.77 5.30
N LEU A 446 -12.52 -20.00 5.47
CA LEU A 446 -11.71 -19.46 6.54
C LEU A 446 -11.35 -17.99 6.27
N ILE A 447 -11.34 -17.17 7.31
CA ILE A 447 -10.81 -15.79 7.31
C ILE A 447 -9.90 -15.59 8.52
N ASN A 448 -8.84 -14.80 8.39
CA ASN A 448 -7.94 -14.50 9.50
C ASN A 448 -8.54 -13.44 10.43
N LEU A 449 -8.41 -13.64 11.72
CA LEU A 449 -8.68 -12.66 12.78
C LEU A 449 -7.37 -12.28 13.45
N LEU A 450 -7.14 -10.99 13.64
CA LEU A 450 -6.04 -10.45 14.42
C LEU A 450 -6.60 -9.89 15.73
N THR A 451 -6.37 -10.62 16.83
CA THR A 451 -6.73 -10.18 18.18
C THR A 451 -5.51 -9.71 18.98
N GLY A 452 -4.29 -10.11 18.60
CA GLY A 452 -3.07 -9.79 19.33
C GLY A 452 -2.74 -8.29 19.44
N GLU A 453 -3.21 -7.47 18.51
CA GLU A 453 -3.02 -6.01 18.56
C GLU A 453 -4.16 -5.27 19.24
N SER A 454 -5.40 -5.74 19.09
CA SER A 454 -6.60 -5.03 19.54
C SER A 454 -7.16 -5.53 20.86
N TRP A 455 -7.13 -6.84 21.08
CA TRP A 455 -7.71 -7.55 22.23
C TRP A 455 -6.71 -8.57 22.78
N VAL A 456 -5.61 -8.06 23.32
CA VAL A 456 -4.45 -8.84 23.80
C VAL A 456 -4.82 -9.93 24.81
N ASN A 457 -5.98 -9.82 25.48
CA ASN A 457 -6.41 -10.75 26.52
C ASN A 457 -7.18 -11.99 25.98
N PHE A 458 -7.60 -11.98 24.71
CA PHE A 458 -8.32 -13.13 24.15
C PHE A 458 -7.34 -14.21 23.71
N ASP A 459 -7.37 -15.37 24.39
CA ASP A 459 -6.62 -16.57 24.00
C ASP A 459 -7.52 -17.51 23.18
N PRO A 460 -7.38 -17.55 21.85
CA PRO A 460 -8.20 -18.43 21.02
C PRO A 460 -7.84 -19.92 21.19
N THR A 461 -6.74 -20.22 21.88
CA THR A 461 -6.29 -21.58 22.17
C THR A 461 -6.75 -22.10 23.53
N ALA A 462 -7.43 -21.28 24.33
CA ALA A 462 -7.97 -21.71 25.61
C ALA A 462 -9.06 -22.78 25.39
N GLU A 463 -9.13 -23.78 26.27
CA GLU A 463 -10.02 -24.95 26.10
C GLU A 463 -11.49 -24.54 25.89
N GLN A 464 -11.97 -23.53 26.62
CA GLN A 464 -13.33 -23.00 26.50
C GLN A 464 -13.61 -22.22 25.20
N ASN A 465 -12.58 -21.92 24.41
CA ASN A 465 -12.68 -21.15 23.17
C ASN A 465 -12.48 -22.00 21.92
N LEU A 466 -12.07 -23.27 22.04
CA LEU A 466 -11.87 -24.18 20.90
C LEU A 466 -13.20 -24.70 20.36
N GLY A 467 -13.38 -24.65 19.03
CA GLY A 467 -14.60 -25.10 18.34
C GLY A 467 -15.87 -24.32 18.72
N ARG A 468 -15.71 -23.14 19.32
CA ARG A 468 -16.78 -22.32 19.85
C ARG A 468 -17.37 -21.43 18.76
N ASN A 469 -18.68 -21.27 18.80
CA ASN A 469 -19.36 -20.31 17.94
C ASN A 469 -19.22 -18.89 18.49
N ILE A 470 -18.88 -17.96 17.61
CA ILE A 470 -18.87 -16.52 17.86
C ILE A 470 -20.03 -15.91 17.10
N GLU A 471 -20.92 -15.24 17.83
CA GLU A 471 -22.11 -14.64 17.23
C GLU A 471 -21.73 -13.62 16.16
N PHE A 472 -20.72 -12.79 16.46
CA PHE A 472 -20.17 -11.84 15.51
C PHE A 472 -18.78 -11.35 15.91
N VAL A 473 -18.05 -10.78 14.95
CA VAL A 473 -16.83 -10.00 15.17
C VAL A 473 -16.86 -8.81 14.22
N GLN A 474 -16.46 -7.63 14.69
CA GLN A 474 -16.29 -6.44 13.86
C GLN A 474 -14.85 -5.95 13.93
N GLY A 475 -14.41 -5.28 12.87
CA GLY A 475 -13.06 -4.74 12.79
C GLY A 475 -12.78 -4.09 11.46
N ASN A 476 -11.52 -3.77 11.21
CA ASN A 476 -11.06 -3.28 9.91
C ASN A 476 -10.48 -4.42 9.09
N LEU A 477 -10.88 -4.51 7.82
CA LEU A 477 -10.36 -5.50 6.89
C LEU A 477 -9.00 -5.05 6.35
N ARG A 478 -8.03 -5.96 6.23
CA ARG A 478 -6.71 -5.67 5.65
C ARG A 478 -6.26 -6.80 4.75
N HIS A 479 -5.75 -6.47 3.56
CA HIS A 479 -5.10 -7.44 2.70
C HIS A 479 -3.68 -7.71 3.21
N VAL A 480 -3.30 -8.98 3.31
CA VAL A 480 -1.93 -9.41 3.54
C VAL A 480 -1.61 -10.55 2.58
N ARG A 481 -0.87 -10.23 1.52
CA ARG A 481 -0.44 -11.16 0.45
C ARG A 481 0.23 -12.42 0.97
N ALA A 482 1.03 -12.27 2.02
CA ALA A 482 1.74 -13.38 2.66
C ALA A 482 0.83 -14.25 3.55
N ALA A 483 -0.29 -13.69 4.04
CA ALA A 483 -1.20 -14.40 4.92
C ALA A 483 -2.02 -15.44 4.15
N ARG A 484 -2.45 -16.47 4.90
CA ARG A 484 -3.36 -17.51 4.44
C ARG A 484 -4.39 -17.74 5.54
N PRO A 485 -5.68 -17.41 5.32
CA PRO A 485 -6.27 -16.59 4.25
C PRO A 485 -5.62 -15.20 4.07
N ARG A 486 -5.78 -14.60 2.88
CA ARG A 486 -5.15 -13.30 2.55
C ARG A 486 -5.75 -12.13 3.32
N TRP A 487 -7.03 -12.22 3.62
CA TRP A 487 -7.77 -11.16 4.30
C TRP A 487 -7.73 -11.39 5.80
N VAL A 488 -7.32 -10.35 6.53
CA VAL A 488 -7.25 -10.31 7.98
C VAL A 488 -8.23 -9.28 8.48
N VAL A 489 -9.09 -9.65 9.43
CA VAL A 489 -9.92 -8.70 10.18
C VAL A 489 -9.18 -8.33 11.45
N LEU A 490 -8.74 -7.07 11.51
CA LEU A 490 -8.19 -6.48 12.71
C LEU A 490 -9.35 -6.12 13.62
N VAL A 491 -9.60 -6.97 14.61
CA VAL A 491 -10.79 -6.87 15.46
C VAL A 491 -10.82 -5.50 16.14
N GLY A 492 -11.90 -4.75 16.03
CA GLY A 492 -11.98 -3.37 16.52
C GLY A 492 -12.13 -3.30 18.04
N ARG A 493 -11.80 -2.16 18.66
CA ARG A 493 -11.81 -1.98 20.14
C ARG A 493 -13.11 -1.36 20.69
N LEU A 494 -14.13 -1.15 19.86
CA LEU A 494 -15.38 -0.54 20.32
C LEU A 494 -16.15 -1.54 21.21
N PRO A 495 -16.94 -1.06 22.19
CA PRO A 495 -17.71 -1.93 23.08
C PRO A 495 -18.66 -2.91 22.35
N GLY A 496 -19.06 -2.57 21.13
CA GLY A 496 -19.95 -3.37 20.28
C GLY A 496 -19.25 -4.25 19.25
N ASP A 497 -17.92 -4.25 19.18
CA ASP A 497 -17.20 -4.95 18.10
C ASP A 497 -17.10 -6.48 18.34
N VAL A 498 -17.21 -6.92 19.59
CA VAL A 498 -17.17 -8.34 19.97
C VAL A 498 -18.20 -8.68 21.07
N PRO A 499 -18.63 -9.95 21.19
CA PRO A 499 -19.43 -10.43 22.31
C PRO A 499 -18.74 -10.21 23.67
N GLU A 500 -19.54 -10.06 24.72
CA GLU A 500 -19.03 -9.78 26.08
C GLU A 500 -18.06 -10.85 26.60
N TRP A 501 -18.24 -12.11 26.18
CA TRP A 501 -17.39 -13.21 26.65
C TRP A 501 -15.98 -13.21 26.02
N MET A 502 -15.76 -12.46 24.93
CA MET A 502 -14.44 -12.29 24.31
C MET A 502 -13.63 -11.16 24.93
N LYS A 503 -14.25 -10.30 25.74
CA LYS A 503 -13.60 -9.18 26.45
C LYS A 503 -12.99 -9.67 27.76
#